data_AF-A0A3M1UPF9-F1
#
_entry.id   AF-A0A3M1UPF9-F1
#
_cell.length_a   1.000
_cell.length_b   1.000
_cell.length_c   1.000
_cell.angle_alpha   90.00
_cell.angle_beta   90.00
_cell.angle_gamma   90.00
#
_symmetry.space_group_name_H-M   'P 1'
#
loop_
_entity.id
_entity.type
_entity.pdbx_description
1 polymer ?
#
loop_
_entity_poly.entity_id
_entity_poly.type
_entity_poly.pdbx_seq_one_letter_code
_entity_poly.pdbx_strand_id
1 'polypeptide(L)'
;MKRYGILTLAMLFGLGLGTPVAHAGRDFGDRVEHRLDVKGDRIDRRLDRRGERIDRRLDRRAAQAAAHGNYALARKLDRRGDIIEDRLDRKGDRINRRLDRLGERFDRRWDRHH
;
A
#
# COMPACT_ATOMS: atom_id res chain seq x y z
N MET A 1 -80.62 -0.92 -15.82
CA MET A 1 -80.54 0.55 -15.70
C MET A 1 -79.44 0.92 -14.74
N LYS A 2 -78.73 2.01 -15.05
CA LYS A 2 -77.45 2.47 -14.53
C LYS A 2 -77.47 2.79 -13.03
N ARG A 3 -76.33 2.59 -12.35
CA ARG A 3 -75.61 3.64 -11.59
C ARG A 3 -74.20 3.16 -11.20
N TYR A 4 -73.23 3.96 -11.63
CA TYR A 4 -71.80 3.87 -11.35
C TYR A 4 -71.49 4.35 -9.93
N GLY A 5 -70.44 3.79 -9.31
CA GLY A 5 -69.97 4.18 -7.98
C GLY A 5 -68.52 3.79 -7.70
N ILE A 6 -67.58 4.59 -8.21
CA ILE A 6 -66.38 5.12 -7.53
C ILE A 6 -65.33 4.13 -6.95
N LEU A 7 -64.15 4.15 -7.61
CA LEU A 7 -62.78 4.10 -7.07
C LEU A 7 -62.37 2.99 -6.09
N THR A 8 -61.57 2.02 -6.58
CA THR A 8 -60.26 1.70 -5.96
C THR A 8 -59.27 1.28 -7.05
N LEU A 9 -58.46 2.26 -7.44
CA LEU A 9 -57.22 2.13 -8.17
C LEU A 9 -56.18 1.45 -7.26
N ALA A 10 -55.71 0.26 -7.60
CA ALA A 10 -54.45 -0.27 -7.06
C ALA A 10 -53.85 -1.28 -8.06
N MET A 11 -53.61 -0.80 -9.28
CA MET A 11 -52.63 -1.41 -10.17
C MET A 11 -51.30 -0.74 -9.86
N LEU A 12 -50.25 -1.56 -9.79
CA LEU A 12 -48.82 -1.24 -9.89
C LEU A 12 -48.04 -0.88 -8.62
N PHE A 13 -46.86 -1.54 -8.58
CA PHE A 13 -45.61 -1.16 -7.94
C PHE A 13 -45.30 -1.70 -6.53
N GLY A 14 -44.86 -2.97 -6.53
CA GLY A 14 -44.05 -3.55 -5.47
C GLY A 14 -43.05 -4.53 -6.07
N LEU A 15 -42.39 -4.13 -7.16
CA LEU A 15 -41.21 -4.80 -7.70
C LEU A 15 -40.21 -4.87 -6.54
N GLY A 16 -39.99 -6.07 -6.00
CA GLY A 16 -38.94 -6.34 -5.02
C GLY A 16 -37.59 -6.11 -5.68
N LEU A 17 -37.19 -4.84 -5.76
CA LEU A 17 -35.87 -4.42 -6.15
C LEU A 17 -34.92 -4.93 -5.07
N GLY A 18 -34.25 -6.04 -5.38
CA GLY A 18 -32.99 -6.40 -4.74
C GLY A 18 -32.09 -5.17 -4.81
N THR A 19 -31.84 -4.55 -3.67
CA THR A 19 -31.00 -3.38 -3.55
C THR A 19 -29.58 -3.76 -3.96
N PRO A 20 -28.98 -3.18 -5.03
CA PRO A 20 -27.61 -3.46 -5.41
C PRO A 20 -26.61 -2.69 -4.53
N VAL A 21 -26.95 -2.43 -3.27
CA VAL A 21 -26.13 -1.62 -2.36
C VAL A 21 -24.90 -2.40 -1.89
N ALA A 22 -24.89 -3.73 -2.01
CA ALA A 22 -23.76 -4.57 -1.63
C ALA A 22 -22.54 -4.51 -2.58
N HIS A 23 -22.72 -4.11 -3.85
CA HIS A 23 -21.62 -4.13 -4.83
C HIS A 23 -20.73 -2.87 -4.76
N ALA A 24 -21.33 -1.69 -4.58
CA ALA A 24 -20.58 -0.43 -4.50
C ALA A 24 -19.66 -0.35 -3.27
N GLY A 25 -20.00 -1.08 -2.20
CA GLY A 25 -19.22 -1.14 -0.98
C GLY A 25 -17.92 -1.95 -1.11
N ARG A 26 -18.00 -3.19 -1.62
CA ARG A 26 -16.79 -4.01 -1.86
C ARG A 26 -15.80 -3.33 -2.79
N ASP A 27 -16.29 -2.74 -3.87
CA ASP A 27 -15.46 -2.01 -4.83
C ASP A 27 -14.67 -0.85 -4.23
N PHE A 28 -15.14 -0.25 -3.14
CA PHE A 28 -14.44 0.82 -2.46
C PHE A 28 -13.33 0.29 -1.55
N GLY A 29 -13.59 -0.81 -0.84
CA GLY A 29 -12.59 -1.47 0.02
C GLY A 29 -11.37 -1.92 -0.79
N ASP A 30 -11.62 -2.66 -1.86
CA ASP A 30 -10.57 -3.19 -2.75
C ASP A 30 -9.73 -2.06 -3.37
N ARG A 31 -10.35 -0.91 -3.70
CA ARG A 31 -9.63 0.27 -4.22
C ARG A 31 -8.71 0.91 -3.19
N VAL A 32 -9.08 0.88 -1.91
CA VAL A 32 -8.25 1.46 -0.84
C VAL A 32 -7.06 0.56 -0.54
N GLU A 33 -7.29 -0.76 -0.45
CA GLU A 33 -6.23 -1.76 -0.28
C GLU A 33 -5.21 -1.66 -1.42
N HIS A 34 -5.67 -1.70 -2.67
CA HIS A 34 -4.79 -1.56 -3.84
C HIS A 34 -3.96 -0.26 -3.83
N ARG A 35 -4.54 0.85 -3.34
CA ARG A 35 -3.80 2.12 -3.20
C ARG A 35 -2.72 2.06 -2.13
N LEU A 36 -2.93 1.32 -1.04
CA LEU A 36 -1.95 1.14 0.01
C LEU A 36 -0.79 0.26 -0.47
N ASP A 37 -1.09 -0.82 -1.21
CA ASP A 37 -0.08 -1.70 -1.80
C ASP A 37 0.79 -0.97 -2.81
N VAL A 38 0.18 -0.29 -3.79
CA VAL A 38 0.91 0.50 -4.79
C VAL A 38 1.80 1.56 -4.13
N LYS A 39 1.35 2.11 -2.99
CA LYS A 39 2.14 3.05 -2.21
C LYS A 39 3.31 2.37 -1.50
N GLY A 40 3.12 1.17 -0.93
CA GLY A 40 4.17 0.34 -0.36
C GLY A 40 5.25 0.04 -1.39
N ASP A 41 4.87 -0.55 -2.52
CA ASP A 41 5.74 -0.84 -3.66
C ASP A 41 6.55 0.37 -4.13
N ARG A 42 5.92 1.55 -4.19
CA ARG A 42 6.60 2.78 -4.61
C ARG A 42 7.66 3.20 -3.60
N ILE A 43 7.42 2.98 -2.32
CA ILE A 43 8.38 3.30 -1.25
C ILE A 43 9.54 2.31 -1.29
N ASP A 44 9.26 1.01 -1.42
CA ASP A 44 10.29 -0.03 -1.47
C ASP A 44 11.23 0.20 -2.65
N ARG A 45 10.69 0.36 -3.86
CA ARG A 45 11.49 0.72 -5.04
C ARG A 45 12.28 2.03 -4.88
N ARG A 46 11.87 2.95 -4.01
CA ARG A 46 12.62 4.19 -3.73
C ARG A 46 13.75 3.93 -2.74
N LEU A 47 13.55 3.05 -1.77
CA LEU A 47 14.57 2.65 -0.81
C LEU A 47 15.64 1.80 -1.50
N ASP A 48 15.28 0.85 -2.36
CA ASP A 48 16.22 0.01 -3.10
C ASP A 48 17.15 0.86 -3.97
N ARG A 49 16.57 1.71 -4.83
CA ARG A 49 17.35 2.64 -5.67
C ARG A 49 18.25 3.56 -4.85
N ARG A 50 17.84 3.89 -3.62
CA ARG A 50 18.67 4.69 -2.72
C ARG A 50 19.82 3.85 -2.16
N GLY A 51 19.57 2.61 -1.76
CA GLY A 51 20.57 1.63 -1.33
C GLY A 51 21.65 1.46 -2.38
N GLU A 52 21.25 1.04 -3.59
CA GLU A 52 22.21 0.81 -4.68
C GLU A 52 23.05 2.05 -5.03
N ARG A 53 22.49 3.26 -4.90
CA ARG A 53 23.24 4.50 -5.15
C ARG A 53 24.31 4.74 -4.09
N ILE A 54 24.03 4.35 -2.85
CA ILE A 54 24.98 4.43 -1.76
C ILE A 54 26.05 3.37 -1.93
N ASP A 55 25.68 2.12 -2.22
CA ASP A 55 26.62 1.01 -2.38
C ASP A 55 27.60 1.29 -3.50
N ARG A 56 27.11 1.63 -4.70
CA ARG A 56 27.99 2.04 -5.82
C ARG A 56 28.95 3.18 -5.47
N ARG A 57 28.58 4.08 -4.54
CA ARG A 57 29.46 5.16 -4.10
C ARG A 57 30.50 4.66 -3.09
N LEU A 58 30.12 3.77 -2.20
CA LEU A 58 31.01 3.18 -1.20
C LEU A 58 32.00 2.23 -1.87
N ASP A 59 31.55 1.36 -2.77
CA ASP A 59 32.39 0.44 -3.53
C ASP A 59 33.48 1.18 -4.30
N ARG A 60 33.12 2.25 -5.02
CA ARG A 60 34.10 3.08 -5.73
C ARG A 60 35.14 3.67 -4.79
N ARG A 61 34.73 4.12 -3.61
CA ARG A 61 35.65 4.68 -2.61
C ARG A 61 36.51 3.60 -1.96
N ALA A 62 35.95 2.42 -1.73
CA ALA A 62 36.67 1.28 -1.18
C ALA A 62 37.72 0.78 -2.18
N ALA A 63 37.35 0.64 -3.46
CA ALA A 63 38.26 0.30 -4.54
C ALA A 63 39.39 1.34 -4.70
N GLN A 64 39.07 2.63 -4.66
CA GLN A 64 40.08 3.70 -4.65
C GLN A 64 41.02 3.58 -3.45
N ALA A 65 40.48 3.38 -2.24
CA ALA A 65 41.29 3.21 -1.04
C ALA A 65 42.22 1.99 -1.16
N ALA A 66 41.71 0.85 -1.64
CA ALA A 66 42.49 -0.36 -1.86
C ALA A 66 43.60 -0.16 -2.92
N ALA A 67 43.31 0.55 -4.02
CA ALA A 67 44.29 0.88 -5.06
C ALA A 67 45.44 1.75 -4.52
N HIS A 68 45.17 2.57 -3.50
CA HIS A 68 46.19 3.35 -2.79
C HIS A 68 46.83 2.60 -1.61
N GLY A 69 46.59 1.28 -1.47
CA GLY A 69 47.13 0.45 -0.39
C GLY A 69 46.42 0.62 0.97
N ASN A 70 45.37 1.44 1.04
CA ASN A 70 44.61 1.72 2.26
C ASN A 70 43.52 0.66 2.52
N TYR A 71 43.90 -0.62 2.64
CA TYR A 71 42.96 -1.73 2.82
C TYR A 71 42.09 -1.62 4.08
N ALA A 72 42.61 -1.03 5.16
CA ALA A 72 41.85 -0.80 6.39
C ALA A 72 40.69 0.19 6.17
N LEU A 73 40.91 1.22 5.35
CA LEU A 73 39.87 2.17 4.98
C LEU A 73 38.85 1.52 4.04
N ALA A 74 39.30 0.73 3.06
CA ALA A 74 38.40 -0.04 2.18
C ALA A 74 37.44 -0.91 3.00
N ARG A 75 37.97 -1.73 3.92
CA ARG A 75 37.15 -2.57 4.82
C ARG A 75 36.19 -1.77 5.71
N LYS A 76 36.60 -0.56 6.14
CA LYS A 76 35.73 0.33 6.92
C LYS A 76 34.58 0.89 6.08
N LEU A 77 34.82 1.14 4.79
CA LEU A 77 33.80 1.61 3.86
C LEU A 77 32.82 0.49 3.52
N ASP A 78 33.28 -0.73 3.32
CA ASP A 78 32.43 -1.91 3.09
C ASP A 78 31.49 -2.14 4.27
N ARG A 79 32.04 -2.24 5.49
CA ARG A 79 31.22 -2.37 6.72
C ARG A 79 30.22 -1.23 6.89
N ARG A 80 30.54 -0.04 6.39
CA ARG A 80 29.63 1.10 6.43
C ARG A 80 28.50 0.94 5.40
N GLY A 81 28.76 0.28 4.27
CA GLY A 81 27.75 -0.15 3.31
C GLY A 81 26.75 -1.06 3.98
N ASP A 82 27.23 -2.14 4.58
CA ASP A 82 26.39 -3.12 5.30
C ASP A 82 25.48 -2.41 6.31
N ILE A 83 26.02 -1.54 7.18
CA ILE A 83 25.24 -0.81 8.18
C ILE A 83 24.14 0.07 7.56
N ILE A 84 24.39 0.64 6.38
CA ILE A 84 23.43 1.50 5.71
C ILE A 84 22.32 0.66 5.07
N GLU A 85 22.65 -0.45 4.41
CA GLU A 85 21.70 -1.42 3.87
C GLU A 85 20.75 -1.89 4.98
N ASP A 86 21.33 -2.39 6.07
CA ASP A 86 20.65 -2.79 7.31
C ASP A 86 19.68 -1.73 7.85
N ARG A 87 20.02 -0.45 7.68
CA ARG A 87 19.19 0.67 8.15
C ARG A 87 18.06 0.98 7.18
N LEU A 88 18.29 0.81 5.88
CA LEU A 88 17.28 1.00 4.85
C LEU A 88 16.24 -0.12 4.92
N ASP A 89 16.64 -1.37 5.16
CA ASP A 89 15.74 -2.51 5.31
C ASP A 89 14.82 -2.34 6.52
N ARG A 90 15.40 -2.06 7.70
CA ARG A 90 14.62 -1.77 8.92
C ARG A 90 13.65 -0.60 8.73
N LYS A 91 14.00 0.34 7.86
CA LYS A 91 13.14 1.47 7.51
C LYS A 91 12.01 1.03 6.58
N GLY A 92 12.28 0.20 5.57
CA GLY A 92 11.27 -0.46 4.72
C GLY A 92 10.26 -1.22 5.57
N ASP A 93 10.72 -2.13 6.42
CA ASP A 93 9.87 -2.92 7.33
C ASP A 93 8.98 -2.04 8.21
N ARG A 94 9.50 -0.92 8.71
CA ARG A 94 8.73 0.00 9.55
C ARG A 94 7.63 0.68 8.75
N ILE A 95 7.85 0.96 7.48
CA ILE A 95 6.86 1.55 6.60
C ILE A 95 5.82 0.50 6.24
N ASN A 96 6.21 -0.71 5.88
CA ASN A 96 5.29 -1.80 5.54
C ASN A 96 4.36 -2.09 6.72
N ARG A 97 4.90 -2.31 7.93
CA ARG A 97 4.08 -2.44 9.15
C ARG A 97 3.14 -1.28 9.43
N ARG A 98 3.46 -0.06 8.98
CA ARG A 98 2.55 1.09 9.13
C ARG A 98 1.43 1.05 8.09
N LEU A 99 1.73 0.63 6.87
CA LEU A 99 0.74 0.46 5.81
C LEU A 99 -0.21 -0.69 6.14
N ASP A 100 0.30 -1.82 6.62
CA ASP A 100 -0.53 -2.97 7.04
C ASP A 100 -1.53 -2.56 8.12
N ARG A 101 -1.05 -1.89 9.18
CA ARG A 101 -1.93 -1.37 10.25
C ARG A 101 -2.95 -0.36 9.75
N LEU A 102 -2.62 0.40 8.70
CA LEU A 102 -3.57 1.34 8.09
C LEU A 102 -4.64 0.57 7.31
N GLY A 103 -4.26 -0.47 6.57
CA GLY A 103 -5.17 -1.42 5.92
C GLY A 103 -6.12 -2.04 6.95
N GLU A 104 -5.59 -2.71 7.97
CA GLU A 104 -6.43 -3.34 9.00
C GLU A 104 -7.37 -2.36 9.72
N ARG A 105 -6.94 -1.11 9.95
CA ARG A 105 -7.79 -0.08 10.58
C ARG A 105 -8.91 0.35 9.63
N PHE A 106 -8.63 0.38 8.34
CA PHE A 106 -9.62 0.63 7.32
C PHE A 106 -10.61 -0.53 7.25
N ASP A 107 -10.14 -1.78 7.16
CA ASP A 107 -10.98 -2.98 7.08
C ASP A 107 -11.95 -3.06 8.26
N ARG A 108 -11.42 -2.95 9.50
CA ARG A 108 -12.27 -2.96 10.72
C ARG A 108 -13.32 -1.86 10.76
N ARG A 109 -13.05 -0.70 10.15
CA ARG A 109 -14.03 0.39 10.06
C ARG A 109 -15.04 0.08 8.96
N TRP A 110 -14.57 -0.45 7.84
CA TRP A 110 -15.37 -0.79 6.69
C TRP A 110 -16.42 -1.87 7.03
N ASP A 111 -15.97 -2.97 7.65
CA ASP A 111 -16.79 -4.09 8.13
C ASP A 111 -17.81 -3.71 9.20
N ARG A 112 -17.60 -2.59 9.91
CA ARG A 112 -18.57 -2.10 10.89
C ARG A 112 -19.73 -1.37 10.23
N HIS A 113 -19.51 -0.80 9.04
CA HIS A 113 -20.48 0.05 8.36
C HIS A 113 -21.22 -0.67 7.23
N HIS A 114 -20.79 -1.87 6.82
CA HIS A 114 -21.35 -2.69 5.74
C HIS A 114 -21.39 -4.16 6.15
#